data_AF-A0A5B8N6U8-F1
#
_entry.id   AF-A0A5B8N6U8-F1
#
_cell.length_a   1.000
_cell.length_b   1.000
_cell.length_c   1.000
_cell.angle_alpha   90.00
_cell.angle_beta   90.00
_cell.angle_gamma   90.00
#
_symmetry.space_group_name_H-M   'P 1'
#
loop_
_entity.id
_entity.type
_entity.pdbx_description
1 polymer ?
#
loop_
_entity_poly.entity_id
_entity_poly.type
_entity_poly.pdbx_seq_one_letter_code
_entity_poly.pdbx_strand_id
1 'polypeptide(L)'
;MQLSKLRNALLAVLLCCGVNSAFAQPAIQTSGALVVVPAFGEVRQRNDEAHATLMIEEQDKDKAMAASRVNQKMKQGIDIIKREDPQAILQTRGYYTYPVYADEQTPRPAGKARQPVGWRVGHYLELTTTNITGLPNTIASVQRILALNGLYFGLSEAAAKKVEEQRIAAAYRNLTDRIAAIAKTMGRSLSDAVLDTVDFEASGAYAPQQDLRASKTMMAAAVPPERVEEPSFEPGETTLSMRVVGKVRFK
;
A
#
# COMPACT_ATOMS: atom_id res chain seq x y z
N MET A 1 -96.89 -33.71 -48.05
CA MET A 1 -95.46 -34.04 -47.84
C MET A 1 -94.93 -33.03 -46.83
N GLN A 2 -95.18 -33.24 -45.53
CA GLN A 2 -94.38 -34.00 -44.56
C GLN A 2 -93.06 -33.31 -44.14
N LEU A 3 -93.01 -32.99 -42.82
CA LEU A 3 -91.85 -32.94 -41.91
C LEU A 3 -90.77 -31.87 -42.16
N SER A 4 -90.07 -31.25 -41.20
CA SER A 4 -89.88 -31.38 -39.75
C SER A 4 -88.90 -30.24 -39.36
N LYS A 5 -89.20 -29.34 -38.42
CA LYS A 5 -88.92 -29.42 -36.98
C LYS A 5 -87.42 -29.33 -36.56
N LEU A 6 -87.17 -28.38 -35.64
CA LEU A 6 -86.24 -28.44 -34.49
C LEU A 6 -84.73 -28.31 -34.82
N ARG A 7 -83.83 -27.71 -34.01
CA ARG A 7 -83.88 -27.34 -32.59
C ARG A 7 -82.66 -26.45 -32.21
N ASN A 8 -82.87 -25.64 -31.17
CA ASN A 8 -81.90 -24.86 -30.38
C ASN A 8 -80.65 -25.62 -29.88
N ALA A 9 -79.55 -24.86 -29.70
CA ALA A 9 -78.58 -24.93 -28.59
C ALA A 9 -77.93 -23.53 -28.48
N LEU A 10 -78.21 -22.63 -27.52
CA LEU A 10 -77.83 -22.60 -26.10
C LEU A 10 -76.46 -23.23 -25.79
N LEU A 11 -75.41 -22.44 -25.52
CA LEU A 11 -74.94 -22.10 -24.16
C LEU A 11 -73.58 -21.34 -24.14
N ALA A 12 -73.57 -20.20 -23.44
CA ALA A 12 -72.57 -19.64 -22.52
C ALA A 12 -71.05 -19.89 -22.70
N VAL A 13 -70.27 -18.80 -22.80
CA VAL A 13 -68.98 -18.60 -22.09
C VAL A 13 -68.84 -17.08 -21.80
N LEU A 14 -69.28 -16.64 -20.63
CA LEU A 14 -68.45 -16.26 -19.48
C LEU A 14 -67.58 -15.01 -19.67
N LEU A 15 -68.00 -13.94 -18.98
CA LEU A 15 -67.17 -12.85 -18.48
C LEU A 15 -65.89 -13.43 -17.84
N CYS A 16 -64.75 -13.20 -18.47
CA CYS A 16 -63.48 -13.12 -17.75
C CYS A 16 -63.00 -11.68 -17.85
N CYS A 17 -63.60 -10.80 -17.04
CA CYS A 17 -62.84 -9.68 -16.48
C CYS A 17 -61.73 -10.33 -15.65
N GLY A 18 -60.60 -10.60 -16.29
CA GLY A 18 -59.36 -10.94 -15.61
C GLY A 18 -59.03 -9.75 -14.72
N VAL A 19 -59.42 -9.83 -13.46
CA VAL A 19 -58.72 -9.17 -12.37
C VAL A 19 -57.30 -9.71 -12.41
N ASN A 20 -56.47 -9.08 -13.24
CA ASN A 20 -55.04 -9.04 -13.01
C ASN A 20 -54.87 -8.30 -11.69
N SER A 21 -55.08 -9.01 -10.59
CA SER A 21 -54.47 -8.68 -9.32
C SER A 21 -52.97 -8.92 -9.51
N ALA A 22 -52.34 -8.02 -10.27
CA ALA A 22 -50.94 -7.74 -10.08
C ALA A 22 -50.86 -7.34 -8.61
N PHE A 23 -50.43 -8.27 -7.76
CA PHE A 23 -50.01 -7.95 -6.40
C PHE A 23 -48.82 -7.02 -6.57
N ALA A 24 -49.11 -5.73 -6.73
CA ALA A 24 -48.15 -4.67 -6.49
C ALA A 24 -47.68 -4.92 -5.06
N GLN A 25 -46.46 -5.42 -4.92
CA GLN A 25 -45.84 -5.51 -3.60
C GLN A 25 -45.96 -4.13 -2.97
N PRO A 26 -46.47 -4.02 -1.74
CA PRO A 26 -46.60 -2.72 -1.09
C PRO A 26 -45.22 -2.07 -1.10
N ALA A 27 -45.12 -0.93 -1.77
CA ALA A 27 -43.87 -0.18 -1.83
C ALA A 27 -43.43 0.09 -0.39
N ILE A 28 -42.23 -0.38 -0.04
CA ILE A 28 -41.66 -0.13 1.28
C ILE A 28 -41.55 1.39 1.44
N GLN A 29 -42.22 1.95 2.45
CA GLN A 29 -42.11 3.37 2.73
C GLN A 29 -40.69 3.67 3.22
N THR A 30 -39.98 4.49 2.46
CA THR A 30 -38.59 4.87 2.72
C THR A 30 -38.46 6.29 3.27
N SER A 31 -39.59 6.95 3.61
CA SER A 31 -39.60 8.25 4.30
C SER A 31 -39.07 8.10 5.71
N GLY A 32 -38.16 9.00 6.09
CA GLY A 32 -37.42 8.95 7.34
C GLY A 32 -36.32 7.88 7.40
N ALA A 33 -36.12 7.08 6.35
CA ALA A 33 -35.14 6.00 6.36
C ALA A 33 -33.72 6.54 6.54
N LEU A 34 -33.00 5.98 7.51
CA LEU A 34 -31.59 6.26 7.73
C LEU A 34 -30.75 5.16 7.07
N VAL A 35 -29.91 5.55 6.12
CA VAL A 35 -29.05 4.66 5.35
C VAL A 35 -27.59 4.96 5.68
N VAL A 36 -26.82 3.92 6.00
CA VAL A 36 -25.37 4.02 6.16
C VAL A 36 -24.73 3.61 4.84
N VAL A 37 -23.99 4.52 4.22
CA VAL A 37 -23.39 4.36 2.90
C VAL A 37 -21.87 4.36 3.05
N PRO A 38 -21.21 3.18 3.02
CA PRO A 38 -19.76 3.12 2.90
C PRO A 38 -19.35 3.49 1.49
N ALA A 39 -18.18 4.10 1.31
CA ALA A 39 -17.60 4.44 0.01
C ALA A 39 -16.07 4.46 0.11
N PHE A 40 -15.41 4.36 -1.04
CA PHE A 40 -13.95 4.33 -1.12
C PHE A 40 -13.46 5.22 -2.26
N GLY A 41 -12.36 5.91 -2.04
CA GLY A 41 -11.60 6.63 -3.06
C GLY A 41 -10.23 6.00 -3.21
N GLU A 42 -9.78 5.80 -4.44
CA GLU A 42 -8.45 5.29 -4.73
C GLU A 42 -7.73 6.24 -5.68
N VAL A 43 -6.44 6.44 -5.42
CA VAL A 43 -5.54 7.18 -6.30
C VAL A 43 -4.26 6.36 -6.47
N ARG A 44 -3.82 6.21 -7.72
CA ARG A 44 -2.53 5.62 -8.06
C ARG A 44 -1.56 6.72 -8.44
N GLN A 45 -0.36 6.66 -7.89
CA GLN A 45 0.68 7.63 -8.13
C GLN A 45 2.01 6.89 -8.32
N ARG A 46 2.76 7.27 -9.36
CA ARG A 46 4.12 6.79 -9.56
C ARG A 46 4.99 7.21 -8.38
N ASN A 47 5.82 6.28 -7.91
CA ASN A 47 6.79 6.57 -6.88
C ASN A 47 7.83 7.58 -7.39
N ASP A 48 8.10 8.59 -6.59
CA ASP A 48 8.98 9.72 -6.90
C ASP A 48 10.10 9.90 -5.87
N GLU A 49 10.19 9.01 -4.88
CA GLU A 49 11.27 8.97 -3.90
C GLU A 49 11.85 7.55 -3.77
N ALA A 50 13.17 7.49 -3.65
CA ALA A 50 13.92 6.26 -3.42
C ALA A 50 14.59 6.30 -2.04
N HIS A 51 14.57 5.16 -1.37
CA HIS A 51 15.26 4.94 -0.10
C HIS A 51 16.20 3.74 -0.22
N ALA A 52 17.49 3.99 -0.13
CA ALA A 52 18.52 2.95 -0.16
C ALA A 52 19.22 2.84 1.20
N THR A 53 19.44 1.62 1.64
CA THR A 53 20.32 1.30 2.77
C THR A 53 21.62 0.76 2.21
N LEU A 54 22.72 1.45 2.50
CA LEU A 54 24.08 1.05 2.17
C LEU A 54 24.79 0.61 3.46
N MET A 55 25.76 -0.30 3.34
CA MET A 55 26.51 -0.78 4.49
C MET A 55 28.00 -0.95 4.20
N ILE A 56 28.80 -0.90 5.26
CA ILE A 56 30.19 -1.34 5.25
C ILE A 56 30.43 -2.20 6.49
N GLU A 57 31.18 -3.28 6.32
CA GLU A 57 31.70 -4.11 7.41
C GLU A 57 33.18 -4.40 7.14
N GLU A 58 34.01 -4.22 8.17
CA GLU A 58 35.43 -4.53 8.13
C GLU A 58 35.79 -5.45 9.29
N GLN A 59 36.81 -6.28 9.07
CA GLN A 59 37.38 -7.13 10.10
C GLN A 59 38.88 -6.89 10.23
N ASP A 60 39.39 -6.91 11.45
CA ASP A 60 40.81 -6.83 11.76
C ASP A 60 41.13 -7.56 13.07
N LYS A 61 42.39 -7.94 13.29
CA LYS A 61 42.85 -8.41 14.59
C LYS A 61 42.85 -7.27 15.62
N ASP A 62 43.12 -6.05 15.19
CA ASP A 62 43.09 -4.84 15.99
C ASP A 62 41.74 -4.11 15.85
N LYS A 63 41.04 -3.93 16.98
CA LYS A 63 39.73 -3.27 17.03
C LYS A 63 39.75 -1.85 16.47
N ALA A 64 40.79 -1.07 16.76
CA ALA A 64 40.91 0.31 16.32
C ALA A 64 41.17 0.38 14.82
N MET A 65 41.93 -0.57 14.26
CA MET A 65 42.16 -0.65 12.81
C MET A 65 40.87 -0.99 12.05
N ALA A 66 40.07 -1.94 12.53
CA ALA A 66 38.76 -2.25 11.95
C ALA A 66 37.83 -1.02 11.97
N ALA A 67 37.75 -0.33 13.12
CA ALA A 67 36.95 0.89 13.27
C ALA A 67 37.41 2.03 12.36
N SER A 68 38.72 2.24 12.26
CA SER A 68 39.32 3.27 11.40
C SER A 68 38.96 3.05 9.93
N ARG A 69 39.05 1.81 9.44
CA ARG A 69 38.68 1.49 8.05
C ARG A 69 37.21 1.71 7.76
N VAL A 70 36.31 1.30 8.67
CA VAL A 70 34.86 1.57 8.54
C VAL A 70 34.60 3.07 8.43
N ASN A 71 35.18 3.87 9.32
CA ASN A 71 34.96 5.32 9.35
C ASN A 71 35.50 6.01 8.08
N GLN A 72 36.69 5.61 7.62
CA GLN A 72 37.28 6.16 6.39
C GLN A 72 36.44 5.81 5.16
N LYS A 73 36.05 4.54 5.00
CA LYS A 73 35.23 4.09 3.88
C LYS A 73 33.84 4.70 3.90
N MET A 74 33.22 4.83 5.08
CA MET A 74 31.94 5.52 5.23
C MET A 74 32.03 6.98 4.78
N LYS A 75 33.07 7.70 5.22
CA LYS A 75 33.30 9.08 4.79
C LYS A 75 33.48 9.17 3.25
N GLN A 76 34.30 8.29 2.68
CA GLN A 76 34.50 8.25 1.22
C GLN A 76 33.19 7.98 0.47
N GLY A 77 32.38 7.03 0.95
CA GLY A 77 31.09 6.72 0.35
C GLY A 77 30.11 7.89 0.39
N ILE A 78 30.03 8.60 1.52
CA ILE A 78 29.23 9.83 1.65
C ILE A 78 29.71 10.92 0.68
N ASP A 79 31.03 11.12 0.57
CA ASP A 79 31.62 12.13 -0.32
C ASP A 79 31.38 11.80 -1.80
N ILE A 80 31.31 10.52 -2.18
CA ILE A 80 30.91 10.07 -3.52
C ILE A 80 29.44 10.36 -3.77
N ILE A 81 28.54 9.93 -2.87
CA ILE A 81 27.10 10.11 -3.05
C ILE A 81 26.74 11.59 -3.17
N LYS A 82 27.33 12.47 -2.34
CA LYS A 82 27.10 13.92 -2.43
C LYS A 82 27.54 14.53 -3.76
N ARG A 83 28.50 13.93 -4.45
CA ARG A 83 28.96 14.39 -5.76
C ARG A 83 28.02 13.93 -6.87
N GLU A 84 27.62 12.66 -6.85
CA GLU A 84 26.73 12.08 -7.86
C GLU A 84 25.28 12.55 -7.69
N ASP A 85 24.84 12.79 -6.45
CA ASP A 85 23.49 13.24 -6.13
C ASP A 85 23.48 14.31 -5.02
N PRO A 86 23.70 15.59 -5.36
CA PRO A 86 23.82 16.67 -4.37
C PRO A 86 22.57 16.93 -3.52
N GLN A 87 21.39 16.48 -3.98
CA GLN A 87 20.12 16.62 -3.26
C GLN A 87 19.80 15.43 -2.34
N ALA A 88 20.64 14.41 -2.34
CA ALA A 88 20.50 13.24 -1.47
C ALA A 88 20.51 13.62 0.02
N ILE A 89 19.55 13.10 0.76
CA ILE A 89 19.52 13.17 2.22
C ILE A 89 20.21 11.91 2.75
N LEU A 90 21.24 12.11 3.59
CA LEU A 90 22.10 11.05 4.10
C LEU A 90 22.03 10.96 5.62
N GLN A 91 21.79 9.75 6.14
CA GLN A 91 21.76 9.49 7.57
C GLN A 91 22.53 8.22 7.93
N THR A 92 23.60 8.38 8.71
CA THR A 92 24.34 7.24 9.26
C THR A 92 23.60 6.62 10.45
N ARG A 93 23.57 5.29 10.56
CA ARG A 93 22.95 4.58 11.69
C ARG A 93 23.59 3.22 11.95
N GLY A 94 23.33 2.67 13.13
CA GLY A 94 23.63 1.27 13.43
C GLY A 94 25.13 0.94 13.41
N TYR A 95 25.98 1.79 13.99
CA TYR A 95 27.39 1.48 14.19
C TYR A 95 27.55 0.37 15.23
N TYR A 96 28.26 -0.71 14.89
CA TYR A 96 28.47 -1.84 15.80
C TYR A 96 29.91 -2.34 15.80
N THR A 97 30.31 -3.02 16.87
CA THR A 97 31.60 -3.69 16.98
C THR A 97 31.44 -5.00 17.73
N TYR A 98 31.79 -6.12 17.08
CA TYR A 98 31.67 -7.46 17.65
C TYR A 98 33.02 -8.19 17.63
N PRO A 99 33.37 -8.92 18.71
CA PRO A 99 34.51 -9.81 18.68
C PRO A 99 34.25 -11.01 17.75
N VAL A 100 35.27 -11.41 17.01
CA VAL A 100 35.30 -12.62 16.18
C VAL A 100 36.12 -13.67 16.92
N TYR A 101 35.60 -14.89 17.05
CA TYR A 101 36.27 -16.01 17.72
C TYR A 101 36.61 -17.09 16.69
N ALA A 102 37.69 -17.85 16.91
CA ALA A 102 38.01 -18.99 16.06
C ALA A 102 37.03 -20.15 16.29
N ASP A 103 36.83 -20.94 15.23
CA ASP A 103 36.13 -22.22 15.33
C ASP A 103 37.02 -23.22 16.10
N GLU A 104 36.47 -23.82 17.16
CA GLU A 104 37.17 -24.79 17.99
C GLU A 104 36.74 -26.22 17.61
N GLN A 105 37.71 -27.14 17.56
CA GLN A 105 37.41 -28.57 17.49
C GLN A 105 36.76 -29.04 18.80
N THR A 106 35.74 -29.89 18.66
CA THR A 106 35.01 -30.49 19.78
C THR A 106 35.71 -31.80 20.20
N PRO A 107 35.91 -32.11 21.49
CA PRO A 107 35.38 -31.44 22.68
C PRO A 107 36.25 -30.30 23.23
N ARG A 108 35.57 -29.27 23.76
CA ARG A 108 36.20 -28.05 24.26
C ARG A 108 36.86 -28.27 25.63
N PRO A 109 38.11 -27.80 25.86
CA PRO A 109 38.72 -27.82 27.18
C PRO A 109 37.88 -27.02 28.20
N ALA A 110 37.52 -27.65 29.32
CA ALA A 110 36.73 -27.00 30.36
C ALA A 110 37.52 -25.85 31.03
N GLY A 111 36.86 -24.71 31.25
CA GLY A 111 37.38 -23.63 32.10
C GLY A 111 38.10 -22.45 31.42
N LYS A 112 38.24 -22.41 30.09
CA LYS A 112 38.89 -21.28 29.39
C LYS A 112 37.89 -20.38 28.64
N ALA A 113 37.86 -19.10 28.99
CA ALA A 113 37.10 -18.09 28.25
C ALA A 113 37.65 -17.95 26.80
N ARG A 114 36.76 -17.75 25.82
CA ARG A 114 37.20 -17.55 24.43
C ARG A 114 37.94 -16.22 24.32
N GLN A 115 39.11 -16.25 23.70
CA GLN A 115 39.80 -15.03 23.31
C GLN A 115 39.41 -14.67 21.88
N PRO A 116 39.00 -13.42 21.61
CA PRO A 116 38.74 -12.98 20.25
C PRO A 116 39.99 -13.14 19.38
N VAL A 117 39.83 -13.69 18.18
CA VAL A 117 40.87 -13.72 17.14
C VAL A 117 40.81 -12.50 16.22
N GLY A 118 39.77 -11.69 16.37
CA GLY A 118 39.65 -10.39 15.72
C GLY A 118 38.39 -9.64 16.14
N TRP A 119 38.12 -8.56 15.42
CA TRP A 119 37.02 -7.64 15.63
C TRP A 119 36.38 -7.31 14.30
N ARG A 120 35.05 -7.29 14.32
CA ARG A 120 34.21 -6.95 13.19
C ARG A 120 33.47 -5.67 13.51
N VAL A 121 33.63 -4.67 12.66
CA VAL A 121 32.98 -3.36 12.82
C VAL A 121 32.13 -3.13 11.58
N GLY A 122 30.91 -2.64 11.78
CA GLY A 122 30.06 -2.27 10.65
C GLY A 122 29.21 -1.05 10.94
N HIS A 123 28.72 -0.45 9.86
CA HIS A 123 27.96 0.79 9.89
C HIS A 123 27.03 0.87 8.67
N TYR A 124 25.85 1.46 8.87
CA TYR A 124 24.85 1.66 7.81
C TYR A 124 24.74 3.14 7.45
N LEU A 125 24.37 3.39 6.20
CA LEU A 125 24.03 4.69 5.65
C LEU A 125 22.68 4.59 4.95
N GLU A 126 21.73 5.39 5.40
CA GLU A 126 20.47 5.62 4.69
C GLU A 126 20.65 6.77 3.69
N LEU A 127 20.17 6.53 2.48
CA LEU A 127 20.08 7.49 1.38
C LEU A 127 18.61 7.64 1.02
N THR A 128 18.10 8.87 1.10
CA THR A 128 16.79 9.25 0.55
C THR A 128 16.99 10.25 -0.58
N THR A 129 16.37 10.03 -1.74
CA THR A 129 16.49 10.94 -2.89
C THR A 129 15.27 10.89 -3.80
N THR A 130 14.95 12.02 -4.43
CA THR A 130 13.98 12.14 -5.53
C THR A 130 14.64 12.05 -6.91
N ASN A 131 15.97 11.88 -6.97
CA ASN A 131 16.73 11.70 -8.22
C ASN A 131 16.64 10.26 -8.73
N ILE A 132 15.43 9.83 -9.09
CA ILE A 132 15.16 8.44 -9.49
C ILE A 132 15.95 8.05 -10.74
N THR A 133 16.08 8.95 -11.70
CA THR A 133 16.81 8.69 -12.96
C THR A 133 18.31 8.57 -12.73
N GLY A 134 18.89 9.35 -11.81
CA GLY A 134 20.32 9.29 -11.49
C GLY A 134 20.71 8.18 -10.51
N LEU A 135 19.73 7.57 -9.82
CA LEU A 135 19.97 6.59 -8.77
C LEU A 135 20.87 5.40 -9.20
N PRO A 136 20.68 4.75 -10.36
CA PRO A 136 21.57 3.69 -10.83
C PRO A 136 23.06 4.06 -10.81
N ASN A 137 23.39 5.22 -11.37
CA ASN A 137 24.77 5.73 -11.43
C ASN A 137 25.31 6.06 -10.03
N THR A 138 24.49 6.69 -9.17
CA THR A 138 24.86 6.99 -7.78
C THR A 138 25.19 5.71 -7.00
N ILE A 139 24.35 4.68 -7.12
CA ILE A 139 24.55 3.39 -6.43
C ILE A 139 25.78 2.67 -7.00
N ALA A 140 25.92 2.58 -8.32
CA ALA A 140 27.08 1.95 -8.95
C ALA A 140 28.41 2.62 -8.54
N SER A 141 28.41 3.95 -8.44
CA SER A 141 29.59 4.73 -8.06
C SER A 141 30.06 4.47 -6.63
N VAL A 142 29.13 4.21 -5.69
CA VAL A 142 29.48 3.96 -4.28
C VAL A 142 29.65 2.48 -3.95
N GLN A 143 29.11 1.57 -4.77
CA GLN A 143 29.08 0.12 -4.50
C GLN A 143 30.45 -0.53 -4.31
N ARG A 144 31.53 0.07 -4.83
CA ARG A 144 32.90 -0.40 -4.60
C ARG A 144 33.37 -0.22 -3.15
N ILE A 145 32.70 0.66 -2.39
CA ILE A 145 33.06 1.01 -1.02
C ILE A 145 31.96 0.62 -0.04
N LEU A 146 30.69 0.91 -0.36
CA LEU A 146 29.54 0.56 0.46
C LEU A 146 28.66 -0.43 -0.29
N ALA A 147 28.37 -1.59 0.30
CA ALA A 147 27.47 -2.57 -0.28
C ALA A 147 26.02 -2.07 -0.20
N LEU A 148 25.24 -2.28 -1.26
CA LEU A 148 23.80 -2.08 -1.23
C LEU A 148 23.15 -3.19 -0.39
N ASN A 149 22.51 -2.80 0.70
CA ASN A 149 21.82 -3.71 1.62
C ASN A 149 20.32 -3.79 1.34
N GLY A 150 19.69 -2.68 0.92
CA GLY A 150 18.28 -2.64 0.57
C GLY A 150 17.93 -1.40 -0.24
N LEU A 151 16.84 -1.49 -1.01
CA LEU A 151 16.28 -0.38 -1.79
C LEU A 151 14.75 -0.54 -1.84
N TYR A 152 14.02 0.54 -1.61
CA TYR A 152 12.60 0.62 -1.91
C TYR A 152 12.22 2.00 -2.44
N PHE A 153 11.09 2.06 -3.12
CA PHE A 153 10.54 3.29 -3.69
C PHE A 153 9.23 3.64 -2.99
N GLY A 154 8.95 4.94 -2.90
CA GLY A 154 7.75 5.47 -2.27
C GLY A 154 7.37 6.83 -2.82
N LEU A 155 6.43 7.47 -2.14
CA LEU A 155 6.04 8.84 -2.43
C LEU A 155 6.82 9.80 -1.54
N SER A 156 7.36 10.86 -2.15
CA SER A 156 7.87 12.02 -1.44
C SER A 156 6.79 12.63 -0.56
N GLU A 157 7.18 13.35 0.49
CA GLU A 157 6.23 14.03 1.37
C GLU A 157 5.30 14.99 0.59
N ALA A 158 5.86 15.67 -0.43
CA ALA A 158 5.11 16.57 -1.29
C ALA A 158 4.07 15.82 -2.14
N ALA A 159 4.45 14.69 -2.76
CA ALA A 159 3.52 13.86 -3.52
C ALA A 159 2.45 13.22 -2.62
N ALA A 160 2.84 12.73 -1.45
CA ALA A 160 1.91 12.16 -0.47
C ALA A 160 0.85 13.18 -0.04
N LYS A 161 1.25 14.43 0.27
CA LYS A 161 0.34 15.54 0.59
C LYS A 161 -0.61 15.86 -0.57
N LYS A 162 -0.11 15.92 -1.80
CA LYS A 162 -0.93 16.18 -2.99
C LYS A 162 -1.96 15.07 -3.24
N VAL A 163 -1.57 13.82 -3.05
CA VAL A 163 -2.45 12.66 -3.27
C VAL A 163 -3.50 12.52 -2.15
N GLU A 164 -3.25 13.08 -0.95
CA GLU A 164 -4.26 13.14 0.11
C GLU A 164 -5.52 13.89 -0.33
N GLU A 165 -5.38 15.12 -0.85
CA GLU A 165 -6.52 15.92 -1.34
C GLU A 165 -7.29 15.20 -2.46
N GLN A 166 -6.56 14.56 -3.37
CA GLN A 166 -7.15 13.79 -4.47
C GLN A 166 -7.96 12.60 -3.98
N ARG A 167 -7.48 11.91 -2.94
CA ARG A 167 -8.20 10.79 -2.33
C ARG A 167 -9.46 11.22 -1.62
N ILE A 168 -9.43 12.35 -0.89
CA ILE A 168 -10.63 12.92 -0.25
C ILE A 168 -11.69 13.19 -1.32
N ALA A 169 -11.30 13.85 -2.41
CA ALA A 169 -12.19 14.16 -3.52
C ALA A 169 -12.74 12.89 -4.19
N ALA A 170 -11.91 11.87 -4.41
CA ALA A 170 -12.32 10.59 -4.99
C ALA A 170 -13.31 9.84 -4.07
N ALA A 171 -13.02 9.79 -2.77
CA ALA A 171 -13.86 9.11 -1.78
C ALA A 171 -15.22 9.80 -1.65
N TYR A 172 -15.24 11.14 -1.59
CA TYR A 172 -16.48 11.90 -1.51
C TYR A 172 -17.32 11.77 -2.79
N ARG A 173 -16.69 11.79 -3.97
CA ARG A 173 -17.38 11.53 -5.24
C ARG A 173 -18.02 10.14 -5.27
N ASN A 174 -17.27 9.12 -4.85
CA ASN A 174 -17.81 7.76 -4.75
C ASN A 174 -19.00 7.70 -3.78
N LEU A 175 -18.92 8.40 -2.64
CA LEU A 175 -20.03 8.50 -1.69
C LEU A 175 -21.27 9.12 -2.34
N THR A 176 -21.13 10.26 -3.02
CA THR A 176 -22.26 10.94 -3.68
C THR A 176 -22.88 10.07 -4.77
N ASP A 177 -22.06 9.37 -5.57
CA ASP A 177 -22.53 8.47 -6.62
C ASP A 177 -23.33 7.29 -6.04
N ARG A 178 -22.86 6.72 -4.92
CA ARG A 178 -23.57 5.64 -4.21
C ARG A 178 -24.89 6.12 -3.61
N ILE A 179 -24.93 7.30 -3.02
CA ILE A 179 -26.16 7.89 -2.48
C ILE A 179 -27.18 8.09 -3.61
N ALA A 180 -26.75 8.62 -4.76
CA ALA A 180 -27.61 8.79 -5.93
C ALA A 180 -28.16 7.45 -6.45
N ALA A 181 -27.33 6.42 -6.51
CA ALA A 181 -27.77 5.07 -6.89
C ALA A 181 -28.79 4.47 -5.90
N ILE A 182 -28.59 4.68 -4.59
CA ILE A 182 -29.53 4.24 -3.55
C ILE A 182 -30.85 4.98 -3.68
N ALA A 183 -30.83 6.30 -3.80
CA ALA A 183 -32.03 7.12 -3.98
C ALA A 183 -32.85 6.65 -5.19
N LYS A 184 -32.19 6.46 -6.33
CA LYS A 184 -32.81 5.94 -7.56
C LYS A 184 -33.45 4.56 -7.34
N THR A 185 -32.77 3.66 -6.63
CA THR A 185 -33.27 2.31 -6.34
C THR A 185 -34.46 2.32 -5.38
N MET A 186 -34.52 3.31 -4.48
CA MET A 186 -35.67 3.56 -3.60
C MET A 186 -36.84 4.26 -4.31
N GLY A 187 -36.72 4.59 -5.60
CA GLY A 187 -37.72 5.38 -6.33
C GLY A 187 -37.82 6.83 -5.86
N ARG A 188 -36.74 7.38 -5.29
CA ARG A 188 -36.66 8.72 -4.69
C ARG A 188 -35.75 9.64 -5.48
N SER A 189 -35.94 10.95 -5.31
CA SER A 189 -35.02 11.95 -5.86
C SER A 189 -33.78 12.06 -4.98
N LEU A 190 -32.63 12.42 -5.57
CA LEU A 190 -31.43 12.74 -4.80
C LEU A 190 -31.65 13.94 -3.86
N SER A 191 -32.56 14.86 -4.21
CA SER A 191 -32.94 15.99 -3.34
C SER A 191 -33.58 15.56 -2.02
N ASP A 192 -34.09 14.33 -1.95
CA ASP A 192 -34.71 13.80 -0.73
C ASP A 192 -33.65 13.27 0.25
N ALA A 193 -32.40 13.12 -0.21
CA ALA A 193 -31.27 12.64 0.58
C ALA A 193 -30.63 13.79 1.37
N VAL A 194 -30.70 13.72 2.70
CA VAL A 194 -29.98 14.62 3.59
C VAL A 194 -28.79 13.88 4.20
N LEU A 195 -27.59 14.38 3.95
CA LEU A 195 -26.36 13.82 4.51
C LEU A 195 -26.20 14.30 5.95
N ASP A 196 -26.56 13.45 6.91
CA ASP A 196 -26.53 13.72 8.35
C ASP A 196 -25.09 13.67 8.91
N THR A 197 -24.23 12.79 8.37
CA THR A 197 -22.84 12.63 8.86
C THR A 197 -21.94 12.16 7.73
N VAL A 198 -20.70 12.64 7.72
CA VAL A 198 -19.60 12.12 6.89
C VAL A 198 -18.43 11.79 7.80
N ASP A 199 -18.07 10.51 7.87
CA ASP A 199 -16.95 9.98 8.65
C ASP A 199 -15.87 9.50 7.68
N PHE A 200 -14.79 10.29 7.55
CA PHE A 200 -13.59 9.90 6.81
C PHE A 200 -12.75 8.96 7.68
N GLU A 201 -12.13 7.96 7.05
CA GLU A 201 -11.42 6.85 7.70
C GLU A 201 -12.34 5.82 8.41
N ALA A 202 -13.63 6.13 8.57
CA ALA A 202 -14.60 5.26 9.22
C ALA A 202 -14.16 4.84 10.62
N SER A 203 -13.63 5.81 11.38
CA SER A 203 -13.00 5.65 12.70
C SER A 203 -13.94 5.13 13.80
N GLY A 204 -15.25 5.08 13.54
CA GLY A 204 -16.26 4.47 14.41
C GLY A 204 -16.53 2.97 14.18
N ALA A 205 -17.64 2.46 14.71
CA ALA A 205 -18.07 1.05 14.67
C ALA A 205 -18.39 0.47 13.27
N TYR A 206 -17.97 1.13 12.19
CA TYR A 206 -18.28 0.77 10.80
C TYR A 206 -17.08 0.25 10.03
N ALA A 207 -15.90 0.08 10.64
CA ALA A 207 -14.74 -0.60 10.06
C ALA A 207 -15.05 -2.06 9.70
N PRO A 208 -14.98 -2.50 8.42
CA PRO A 208 -14.90 -3.91 8.11
C PRO A 208 -13.54 -4.40 8.60
N GLN A 209 -13.53 -5.62 9.13
CA GLN A 209 -12.33 -6.30 9.58
C GLN A 209 -11.37 -6.39 8.40
N GLN A 210 -10.25 -5.65 8.44
CA GLN A 210 -9.25 -5.69 7.38
C GLN A 210 -8.53 -7.04 7.41
N ASP A 211 -8.67 -7.81 6.32
CA ASP A 211 -7.72 -8.86 5.99
C ASP A 211 -6.40 -8.19 5.62
N LEU A 212 -5.46 -8.21 6.57
CA LEU A 212 -4.06 -7.88 6.34
C LEU A 212 -3.47 -8.93 5.40
N ARG A 213 -3.57 -8.71 4.08
CA ARG A 213 -2.71 -9.40 3.12
C ARG A 213 -1.31 -8.80 3.23
N ALA A 214 -0.48 -9.46 4.04
CA ALA A 214 0.95 -9.19 4.10
C ALA A 214 1.55 -9.28 2.70
N SER A 215 2.09 -8.17 2.19
CA SER A 215 2.99 -8.17 1.05
C SER A 215 4.27 -8.89 1.47
N LYS A 216 4.56 -10.02 0.83
CA LYS A 216 5.85 -10.71 0.99
C LYS A 216 6.90 -9.90 0.25
N THR A 217 7.81 -9.27 0.98
CA THR A 217 9.08 -8.79 0.43
C THR A 217 9.99 -9.99 0.16
N MET A 218 10.48 -10.10 -1.07
CA MET A 218 11.48 -11.09 -1.48
C MET A 218 12.86 -10.57 -1.05
N MET A 219 13.55 -11.34 -0.20
CA MET A 219 14.94 -11.06 0.20
C MET A 219 15.88 -11.66 -0.85
N ALA A 220 16.60 -10.82 -1.60
CA ALA A 220 17.66 -11.27 -2.50
C ALA A 220 18.98 -11.41 -1.71
N ALA A 221 19.67 -12.53 -1.89
CA ALA A 221 20.94 -12.84 -1.22
C ALA A 221 22.11 -12.06 -1.85
N ALA A 222 23.06 -11.65 -1.00
CA ALA A 222 24.27 -10.92 -1.38
C ALA A 222 25.31 -11.82 -2.11
N VAL A 223 25.94 -11.25 -3.14
CA VAL A 223 27.04 -11.83 -3.95
C VAL A 223 28.27 -10.89 -3.86
N PRO A 224 29.52 -11.38 -3.83
CA PRO A 224 30.71 -10.54 -3.66
C PRO A 224 31.08 -9.77 -4.95
N PRO A 225 31.90 -8.69 -4.86
CA PRO A 225 31.97 -7.69 -5.91
C PRO A 225 32.97 -8.06 -7.03
N GLU A 226 32.45 -8.22 -8.24
CA GLU A 226 33.15 -7.87 -9.48
C GLU A 226 32.53 -6.59 -10.06
N ARG A 227 33.08 -6.02 -11.15
CA ARG A 227 32.58 -4.77 -11.75
C ARG A 227 31.05 -4.82 -11.91
N VAL A 228 30.36 -4.05 -11.07
CA VAL A 228 28.89 -4.00 -11.07
C VAL A 228 28.47 -3.13 -12.23
N GLU A 229 27.78 -3.75 -13.20
CA GLU A 229 27.03 -3.01 -14.21
C GLU A 229 25.96 -2.14 -13.51
N GLU A 230 25.59 -1.01 -14.11
CA GLU A 230 24.60 -0.12 -13.50
C GLU A 230 23.29 -0.89 -13.22
N PRO A 231 22.83 -0.92 -11.96
CA PRO A 231 21.60 -1.61 -11.62
C PRO A 231 20.40 -0.87 -12.22
N SER A 232 19.55 -1.58 -12.97
CA SER A 232 18.27 -1.02 -13.42
C SER A 232 17.25 -1.10 -12.30
N PHE A 233 16.61 0.03 -12.00
CA PHE A 233 15.56 0.10 -10.99
C PHE A 233 14.23 0.57 -11.59
N GLU A 234 13.16 -0.13 -11.23
CA GLU A 234 11.80 0.21 -11.64
C GLU A 234 11.03 0.74 -10.41
N PRO A 235 10.71 2.05 -10.35
CA PRO A 235 10.12 2.66 -9.14
C PRO A 235 8.73 2.15 -8.80
N GLY A 236 7.99 1.67 -9.79
CA GLY A 236 6.60 1.23 -9.62
C GLY A 236 5.63 2.36 -9.25
N GLU A 237 4.47 1.98 -8.72
CA GLU A 237 3.40 2.89 -8.31
C GLU A 237 2.90 2.52 -6.92
N THR A 238 2.47 3.53 -6.15
CA THR A 238 1.72 3.35 -4.92
C THR A 238 0.24 3.60 -5.17
N THR A 239 -0.60 2.66 -4.74
CA THR A 239 -2.06 2.85 -4.69
C THR A 239 -2.45 3.25 -3.28
N LEU A 240 -3.07 4.41 -3.13
CA LEU A 240 -3.56 4.90 -1.86
C LEU A 240 -5.08 4.89 -1.87
N SER A 241 -5.67 4.26 -0.85
CA SER A 241 -7.12 4.18 -0.67
C SER A 241 -7.55 5.02 0.53
N MET A 242 -8.71 5.64 0.44
CA MET A 242 -9.40 6.31 1.53
C MET A 242 -10.81 5.77 1.65
N ARG A 243 -11.26 5.56 2.88
CA ARG A 243 -12.63 5.19 3.17
C ARG A 243 -13.42 6.39 3.67
N VAL A 244 -14.68 6.44 3.30
CA VAL A 244 -15.65 7.38 3.87
C VAL A 244 -16.98 6.67 4.13
N VAL A 245 -17.67 7.04 5.20
CA VAL A 245 -19.01 6.56 5.52
C VAL A 245 -19.95 7.74 5.65
N GLY A 246 -21.01 7.76 4.83
CA GLY A 246 -22.09 8.72 4.95
C GLY A 246 -23.28 8.13 5.72
N LYS A 247 -23.87 8.89 6.64
CA LYS A 247 -25.23 8.60 7.15
C LYS A 247 -26.20 9.52 6.45
N VAL A 248 -27.18 8.93 5.77
CA VAL A 248 -28.12 9.65 4.92
C VAL A 248 -29.54 9.41 5.39
N ARG A 249 -30.30 10.48 5.58
CA ARG A 249 -31.73 10.41 5.88
C ARG A 249 -32.52 10.79 4.65
N PHE A 250 -33.42 9.92 4.22
CA PHE A 250 -34.35 10.18 3.13
C PHE A 250 -35.63 10.82 3.68
N LYS A 251 -36.01 12.00 3.19
CA LYS A 251 -37.21 12.74 3.62
C LYS A 251 -38.49 12.11 3.10
#